data_AF-A0A495XBF1-F1
#
_entry.id   AF-A0A495XBF1-F1
#
_cell.length_a   1.000
_cell.length_b   1.000
_cell.length_c   1.000
_cell.angle_alpha   90.00
_cell.angle_beta   90.00
_cell.angle_gamma   90.00
#
_symmetry.space_group_name_H-M   'P 1'
#
loop_
_entity.id
_entity.type
_entity.pdbx_description
1 polymer ?
#
loop_
_entity_poly.entity_id
_entity_poly.type
_entity_poly.pdbx_seq_one_letter_code
_entity_poly.pdbx_strand_id
1 'polypeptide(L)'
;MKALKLGVVVAAVGMLLAACGGEEWEGEVAFKVTQLNPGYESSGRTRPPFANLTIDQDEPKSVEKIDQRTADLDQLPQGVKVGDRVLCKVRQSDKSGFDQEDPQTEVRDCRAA
;
A
#
# COMPACT_ATOMS: atom_id res chain seq x y z
N MET A 1 35.07 3.23 -1.34
CA MET A 1 34.43 2.65 -2.54
C MET A 1 32.97 3.06 -2.52
N LYS A 2 32.51 3.82 -3.52
CA LYS A 2 31.13 4.34 -3.58
C LYS A 2 30.19 3.19 -3.93
N ALA A 3 29.35 2.77 -2.98
CA ALA A 3 28.27 1.83 -3.25
C ALA A 3 27.24 2.54 -4.13
N LEU A 4 27.18 2.16 -5.42
CA LEU A 4 26.10 2.57 -6.30
C LEU A 4 24.81 1.97 -5.77
N LYS A 5 23.98 2.81 -5.13
CA LYS A 5 22.56 2.53 -4.96
C LYS A 5 21.94 2.53 -6.35
N LEU A 6 21.85 1.36 -6.97
CA LEU A 6 20.96 1.09 -8.09
C LEU A 6 19.53 1.24 -7.57
N GLY A 7 19.05 2.48 -7.55
CA GLY A 7 17.64 2.79 -7.36
C GLY A 7 16.92 2.38 -8.63
N VAL A 8 16.28 1.21 -8.61
CA VAL A 8 15.27 0.86 -9.60
C VAL A 8 14.15 1.89 -9.44
N VAL A 9 14.04 2.81 -10.38
CA VAL A 9 12.94 3.77 -10.45
C VAL A 9 11.72 3.00 -10.92
N VAL A 10 10.95 2.46 -9.98
CA VAL A 10 9.63 1.89 -10.28
C VAL A 10 8.70 3.08 -10.48
N ALA A 11 8.42 3.39 -11.75
CA ALA A 11 7.43 4.41 -12.09
C ALA A 11 6.04 3.87 -11.72
N ALA A 12 5.35 4.56 -10.80
CA ALA A 12 3.97 4.24 -10.46
C ALA A 12 3.07 4.49 -11.68
N VAL A 13 2.60 3.43 -12.32
CA VAL A 13 1.60 3.52 -13.39
C VAL A 13 0.24 3.40 -12.72
N GLY A 14 -0.43 4.53 -12.52
CA GLY A 14 -1.82 4.58 -12.07
C GLY A 14 -2.77 4.84 -13.23
N MET A 15 -3.91 4.15 -13.28
CA MET A 15 -4.99 4.43 -14.22
C MET A 15 -6.17 5.04 -13.46
N LEU A 16 -6.62 6.22 -13.90
CA LEU A 16 -7.86 6.83 -13.42
C LEU A 16 -9.03 6.18 -14.15
N LEU A 17 -9.86 5.43 -13.43
CA LEU A 17 -11.08 4.85 -13.99
C LEU A 17 -12.20 5.88 -13.86
N ALA A 18 -12.36 6.72 -14.87
CA ALA A 18 -13.44 7.69 -14.95
C ALA A 18 -14.78 7.00 -15.31
N ALA A 19 -15.33 6.21 -14.38
CA ALA A 19 -16.73 5.83 -14.42
C ALA A 19 -17.54 6.97 -13.79
N CYS A 20 -18.52 7.51 -14.52
CA CYS A 20 -19.31 8.66 -14.10
C CYS A 20 -19.90 8.48 -12.69
N GLY A 21 -19.27 9.05 -11.66
CA GLY A 21 -19.79 9.07 -10.29
C GLY A 21 -18.79 9.10 -9.14
N GLY A 22 -17.50 8.82 -9.36
CA GLY A 22 -16.49 8.91 -8.30
C GLY A 22 -15.08 8.76 -8.85
N GLU A 23 -14.13 9.53 -8.33
CA GLU A 23 -12.72 9.42 -8.70
C GLU A 23 -12.13 8.18 -8.03
N GLU A 24 -12.14 7.06 -8.75
CA GLU A 24 -11.44 5.84 -8.34
C GLU A 24 -10.04 5.82 -8.97
N TRP A 25 -9.01 5.70 -8.12
CA TRP A 25 -7.63 5.52 -8.55
C TRP A 25 -7.15 4.12 -8.21
N GLU A 26 -6.44 3.50 -9.15
CA GLU A 26 -5.69 2.27 -8.91
C GLU A 26 -4.29 2.39 -9.51
N GLY A 27 -3.28 1.93 -8.78
CA GLY A 27 -1.90 1.91 -9.26
C GLY A 27 -0.98 1.01 -8.44
N GLU A 28 0.19 0.73 -9.00
CA GLU A 28 1.23 -0.02 -8.28
C GLU A 28 2.14 0.92 -7.50
N VAL A 29 2.37 0.60 -6.23
CA VAL A 29 3.18 1.39 -5.29
C VAL A 29 4.23 0.50 -4.63
N ALA A 30 5.48 0.91 -4.73
CA ALA A 30 6.61 0.30 -4.04
C ALA A 30 6.60 0.70 -2.58
N PHE A 31 6.61 -0.30 -1.71
CA PHE A 31 6.73 -0.15 -0.27
C PHE A 31 7.97 -0.87 0.24
N LYS A 32 8.52 -0.35 1.33
CA LYS A 32 9.48 -1.02 2.19
C LYS A 32 8.80 -1.51 3.45
N VAL A 33 9.04 -2.76 3.80
CA VAL A 33 8.56 -3.36 5.06
C VAL A 33 9.40 -2.82 6.21
N THR A 34 8.75 -2.17 7.19
CA THR A 34 9.44 -1.56 8.34
C THR A 34 9.26 -2.34 9.63
N GLN A 35 8.17 -3.09 9.77
CA GLN A 35 7.89 -3.87 10.96
C GLN A 35 6.97 -5.05 10.61
N LEU A 36 7.17 -6.19 11.28
CA LEU A 36 6.26 -7.32 11.26
C LEU A 36 5.62 -7.45 12.64
N ASN A 37 4.30 -7.47 12.68
CA ASN A 37 3.52 -7.56 13.91
C ASN A 37 2.86 -8.94 13.99
N PRO A 38 3.01 -9.66 15.11
CA PRO A 38 2.24 -10.87 15.33
C PRO A 38 0.75 -10.51 15.43
N GLY A 39 -0.10 -11.48 15.08
CA GLY A 39 -1.53 -11.38 15.34
C GLY A 39 -1.78 -11.28 16.84
N TYR A 40 -2.82 -10.55 17.23
CA TYR A 40 -3.17 -10.37 18.63
C TYR A 40 -4.69 -10.30 18.80
N GLU A 41 -5.15 -10.63 19.99
CA GLU A 41 -6.55 -10.47 20.38
C GLU A 41 -6.73 -9.17 21.17
N SER A 42 -7.76 -8.40 20.82
CA SER A 42 -8.12 -7.18 21.54
C SER A 42 -9.63 -7.01 21.53
N SER A 43 -10.22 -6.82 22.72
CA SER A 43 -11.65 -6.57 22.90
C SER A 43 -12.56 -7.55 22.14
N GLY A 44 -12.25 -8.86 22.21
CA GLY A 44 -13.02 -9.92 21.55
C GLY A 44 -12.86 -10.00 20.03
N ARG A 45 -11.92 -9.25 19.45
CA ARG A 45 -11.56 -9.32 18.03
C ARG A 45 -10.14 -9.84 17.86
N THR A 46 -9.96 -10.79 16.95
CA THR A 46 -8.64 -11.29 16.54
C THR A 46 -8.14 -10.46 15.37
N ARG A 47 -6.99 -9.79 15.55
CA ARG A 47 -6.25 -9.13 14.47
C ARG A 47 -5.26 -10.15 13.89
N PRO A 48 -5.30 -10.49 12.59
CA PRO A 48 -4.29 -11.35 11.99
C PRO A 48 -2.90 -10.67 12.01
N PRO A 49 -1.81 -11.44 11.86
CA PRO A 49 -0.48 -10.87 11.67
C PRO A 49 -0.44 -9.89 10.49
N PHE A 50 0.28 -8.78 10.65
CA PHE A 50 0.35 -7.72 9.63
C PHE A 50 1.72 -7.05 9.62
N ALA A 51 2.06 -6.39 8.52
CA ALA A 51 3.27 -5.60 8.40
C ALA A 51 2.96 -4.10 8.37
N ASN A 52 3.87 -3.29 8.92
CA ASN A 52 3.91 -1.86 8.66
C ASN A 52 4.80 -1.60 7.43
N LEU A 53 4.35 -0.70 6.57
CA LEU A 53 4.93 -0.36 5.28
C LEU A 53 5.30 1.13 5.24
N THR A 54 6.28 1.48 4.43
CA THR A 54 6.57 2.87 4.07
C THR A 54 6.78 2.95 2.58
N ILE A 55 6.23 3.97 1.93
CA ILE A 55 6.41 4.17 0.49
C ILE A 55 7.91 4.32 0.19
N ASP A 56 8.42 3.53 -0.74
CA ASP A 56 9.82 3.50 -1.19
C ASP A 56 9.94 3.96 -2.65
N GLN A 57 9.24 5.07 -2.95
CA GLN A 57 9.21 5.76 -4.23
C GLN A 57 8.68 7.19 -4.00
N ASP A 58 8.62 7.98 -5.07
CA ASP A 58 7.89 9.25 -5.03
C ASP A 58 6.38 8.97 -4.87
N GLU A 59 5.72 9.69 -3.97
CA GLU A 59 4.26 9.56 -3.80
C GLU A 59 3.56 9.95 -5.12
N PRO A 60 2.53 9.18 -5.56
CA PRO A 60 1.83 9.50 -6.79
C PRO A 60 1.16 10.87 -6.65
N LYS A 61 1.41 11.78 -7.61
CA LYS A 61 0.91 13.16 -7.55
C LYS A 61 -0.60 13.29 -7.78
N SER A 62 -1.25 12.21 -8.21
CA SER A 62 -2.64 12.18 -8.65
C SER A 62 -3.59 11.51 -7.64
N VAL A 63 -3.12 11.23 -6.43
CA VAL A 63 -3.92 10.60 -5.37
C VAL A 63 -3.91 11.46 -4.12
N GLU A 64 -4.95 11.34 -3.31
CA GLU A 64 -4.87 11.77 -1.92
C GLU A 64 -3.86 10.90 -1.16
N LYS A 65 -3.36 11.43 -0.05
CA LYS A 65 -2.29 10.81 0.74
C LYS A 65 -2.61 9.36 1.07
N ILE A 66 -1.68 8.45 0.75
CA ILE A 66 -1.79 7.03 1.08
C ILE A 66 -1.52 6.87 2.59
N ASP A 67 -2.60 6.93 3.36
CA ASP A 67 -2.56 6.84 4.83
C ASP A 67 -2.53 5.40 5.34
N GLN A 68 -3.14 4.46 4.61
CA GLN A 68 -3.07 3.04 4.95
C GLN A 68 -1.69 2.48 4.58
N ARG A 69 -0.86 2.30 5.61
CA ARG A 69 0.53 1.84 5.53
C ARG A 69 0.72 0.49 6.20
N THR A 70 -0.30 -0.36 6.13
CA THR A 70 -0.26 -1.72 6.65
C THR A 70 -0.84 -2.70 5.65
N ALA A 71 -0.26 -3.89 5.58
CA ALA A 71 -0.81 -5.02 4.83
C ALA A 71 -0.82 -6.26 5.72
N ASP A 72 -1.84 -7.11 5.55
CA ASP A 72 -1.88 -8.39 6.26
C ASP A 72 -0.79 -9.32 5.70
N LEU A 73 -0.20 -10.18 6.54
CA LEU A 73 0.95 -10.99 6.10
C LEU A 73 0.60 -11.99 4.99
N ASP A 74 -0.67 -12.35 4.84
CA ASP A 74 -1.16 -13.22 3.76
C ASP A 74 -1.25 -12.50 2.40
N GLN A 75 -1.26 -11.17 2.39
CA GLN A 75 -1.20 -10.35 1.18
C GLN A 75 0.23 -10.11 0.71
N LEU A 76 1.24 -10.44 1.54
CA LEU A 76 2.66 -10.25 1.25
C LEU A 76 3.32 -11.54 0.70
N PRO A 77 4.47 -11.41 0.01
CA PRO A 77 5.26 -12.56 -0.39
C PRO A 77 5.64 -13.46 0.81
N GLN A 78 5.65 -14.77 0.58
CA GLN A 78 6.03 -15.73 1.62
C GLN A 78 7.46 -15.46 2.11
N GLY A 79 7.65 -15.42 3.43
CA GLY A 79 8.96 -15.24 4.06
C GLY A 79 9.49 -13.81 4.05
N VAL A 80 8.62 -12.81 3.80
CA VAL A 80 8.95 -11.38 3.86
C VAL A 80 9.61 -10.99 5.18
N LYS A 81 10.57 -10.07 5.12
CA LYS A 81 11.35 -9.57 6.26
C LYS A 81 11.30 -8.05 6.33
N VAL A 82 11.61 -7.52 7.52
CA VAL A 82 11.88 -6.09 7.68
C VAL A 82 13.06 -5.69 6.78
N GLY A 83 12.86 -4.63 6.01
CA GLY A 83 13.82 -4.13 5.04
C GLY A 83 13.53 -4.54 3.59
N ASP A 84 12.68 -5.56 3.39
CA ASP A 84 12.31 -6.01 2.05
C ASP A 84 11.48 -4.95 1.32
N ARG A 85 11.62 -4.95 -0.01
CA ARG A 85 10.83 -4.13 -0.92
C ARG A 85 9.74 -4.97 -1.54
N VAL A 86 8.54 -4.44 -1.55
CA VAL A 86 7.36 -5.08 -2.14
C VAL A 86 6.64 -4.08 -3.03
N LEU A 87 6.09 -4.58 -4.12
CA LEU A 87 5.25 -3.81 -5.03
C LEU A 87 3.81 -4.26 -4.82
N CYS A 88 2.97 -3.36 -4.35
CA CYS A 88 1.56 -3.65 -4.05
C CYS A 88 0.66 -2.86 -4.98
N LYS A 89 -0.50 -3.44 -5.33
CA LYS A 89 -1.58 -2.65 -5.93
C LYS A 89 -2.25 -1.86 -4.82
N VAL A 90 -2.42 -0.57 -5.05
CA VAL A 90 -3.14 0.33 -4.17
C VAL A 90 -4.36 0.83 -4.92
N ARG A 91 -5.52 0.71 -4.28
CA ARG A 91 -6.77 1.30 -4.76
C ARG A 91 -7.20 2.38 -3.79
N GLN A 92 -7.48 3.56 -4.30
CA GLN A 92 -8.13 4.63 -3.56
C GLN A 92 -9.52 4.83 -4.15
N SER A 93 -10.54 4.67 -3.33
CA SER A 93 -11.92 4.95 -3.72
C SER A 93 -12.43 6.12 -2.92
N ASP A 94 -12.83 7.17 -3.61
CA ASP A 94 -13.64 8.21 -3.02
C ASP A 94 -15.08 7.70 -2.87
N LYS A 95 -15.48 7.32 -1.66
CA LYS A 95 -16.87 6.98 -1.34
C LYS A 95 -17.71 8.23 -1.05
N SER A 96 -17.38 9.38 -1.65
CA SER A 96 -18.13 10.65 -1.57
C SER A 96 -19.51 10.63 -2.24
N GLY A 97 -20.21 9.49 -2.25
CA GLY A 97 -21.64 9.49 -2.37
C GLY A 97 -22.28 10.04 -1.10
N PHE A 98 -22.34 11.37 -0.99
CA PHE A 98 -23.13 12.17 -0.03
C PHE A 98 -22.59 12.43 1.39
N ASP A 99 -21.63 11.67 1.95
CA ASP A 99 -21.36 11.73 3.41
C ASP A 99 -20.00 12.32 3.89
N GLN A 100 -19.17 12.93 3.02
CA GLN A 100 -17.86 13.51 3.40
C GLN A 100 -16.95 12.53 4.20
N GLU A 101 -16.91 11.25 3.84
CA GLU A 101 -15.92 10.32 4.40
C GLU A 101 -14.58 10.43 3.65
N ASP A 102 -13.47 10.49 4.38
CA ASP A 102 -12.12 10.51 3.83
C ASP A 102 -11.90 9.35 2.82
N PRO A 103 -11.08 9.53 1.77
CA PRO A 103 -10.86 8.51 0.76
C PRO A 103 -10.34 7.20 1.37
N GLN A 104 -11.00 6.09 1.00
CA GLN A 104 -10.62 4.77 1.48
C GLN A 104 -9.46 4.24 0.64
N THR A 105 -8.39 3.81 1.32
CA THR A 105 -7.19 3.26 0.69
C THR A 105 -7.09 1.77 0.99
N GLU A 106 -7.01 0.95 -0.05
CA GLU A 106 -6.84 -0.50 0.03
C GLU A 106 -5.47 -0.90 -0.55
N VAL A 107 -4.71 -1.74 0.18
CA VAL A 107 -3.46 -2.35 -0.29
C VAL A 107 -3.71 -3.83 -0.54
N ARG A 108 -3.36 -4.33 -1.73
CA ARG A 108 -3.58 -5.71 -2.15
C ARG A 108 -2.52 -6.21 -3.13
N ASP A 109 -2.56 -7.51 -3.43
CA ASP A 109 -1.74 -8.17 -4.45
C ASP A 109 -0.23 -7.84 -4.35
N CYS A 110 0.34 -7.82 -3.14
CA CYS A 110 1.75 -7.48 -2.97
C CYS A 110 2.67 -8.59 -3.49
N ARG A 111 3.67 -8.21 -4.28
CA ARG A 111 4.72 -9.10 -4.79
C ARG A 111 6.11 -8.58 -4.42
N ALA A 112 7.13 -9.44 -4.50
CA ALA A 112 8.51 -8.99 -4.36
C ALA A 112 8.85 -7.97 -5.47
N ALA A 113 9.50 -6.88 -5.10
CA ALA A 113 9.93 -5.82 -6.03
C ALA A 113 11.33 -6.06 -6.59
#